data_AF-A0A7W1J9R1-F1
#
_entry.id   AF-A0A7W1J9R1-F1
#
_cell.length_a   1.000
_cell.length_b   1.000
_cell.length_c   1.000
_cell.angle_alpha   90.00
_cell.angle_beta   90.00
_cell.angle_gamma   90.00
#
_symmetry.space_group_name_H-M   'P 1'
#
loop_
_entity.id
_entity.type
_entity.pdbx_description
1 polymer ?
#
loop_
_entity_poly.entity_id
_entity_poly.type
_entity_poly.pdbx_seq_one_letter_code
_entity_poly.pdbx_strand_id
1 'polypeptide(L)'
;MNTKGLPIDDGESAEQFSTMEFIAEARRPLLIERHRTLIEETETSLSDQLVTGEADNPRLKSMLDQLTNEAEVGRINGLIQTLASDSHYKDATLRSGLVDELCLLREQKGVEVATLQLHIIGVYRQVRVMMISRQGDPPGLSDLREMPATILGRLINPIKAEFGTPGLSESLVHTPSFADRCTRTIKRIRRAEKGSSTWEEANGEPPLPREVEQPLEGLPENERKATRALLIGDRIRSQFYKDVFLRFLNRNELDPKETESHRTVLHWLESIEATAHLYPFMQGQTAGQKAYRLGQLLGKIIQIHEMYARVALASQHPTYREPFKAKNTRERLAIMAKDHYPVLAMTPELMLAALLCPFPTFVEWVQGRVETQDFVLPPDSKR
;
A
#
# COMPACT_ATOMS: atom_id res chain seq x y z
N MET A 1 10.36 -40.24 55.48
CA MET A 1 11.23 -40.34 54.28
C MET A 1 10.35 -40.80 53.13
N ASN A 2 10.26 -40.18 51.96
CA ASN A 2 10.74 -38.89 51.51
C ASN A 2 9.80 -38.47 50.37
N THR A 3 9.59 -37.16 50.28
CA THR A 3 8.83 -36.42 49.30
C THR A 3 9.26 -36.68 47.85
N LYS A 4 8.31 -36.60 46.92
CA LYS A 4 8.46 -35.78 45.71
C LYS A 4 7.08 -35.52 45.10
N GLY A 5 6.48 -34.41 45.54
CA GLY A 5 5.39 -33.78 44.81
C GLY A 5 5.90 -33.34 43.45
N LEU A 6 5.17 -33.73 42.42
CA LEU A 6 5.24 -33.06 41.13
C LEU A 6 4.79 -31.61 41.36
N PRO A 7 5.57 -30.60 40.94
CA PRO A 7 5.03 -29.27 40.84
C PRO A 7 3.97 -29.32 39.73
N ILE A 8 2.72 -29.10 40.11
CA ILE A 8 1.75 -28.58 39.16
C ILE A 8 2.28 -27.19 38.85
N ASP A 9 2.86 -27.08 37.66
CA ASP A 9 3.18 -25.80 37.05
C ASP A 9 1.85 -25.12 36.75
N ASP A 10 1.32 -24.37 37.74
CA ASP A 10 0.25 -23.39 37.57
C ASP A 10 0.79 -22.18 36.78
N GLY A 11 1.45 -22.47 35.65
CA GLY A 11 1.99 -21.53 34.69
C GLY A 11 0.97 -21.04 33.69
N GLU A 12 -0.33 -21.19 33.97
CA GLU A 12 -1.37 -20.39 33.32
C GLU A 12 -1.49 -19.08 34.09
N SER A 13 -0.63 -18.13 33.73
CA SER A 13 -0.92 -16.71 33.90
C SER A 13 -2.13 -16.33 33.03
N ALA A 14 -3.30 -16.85 33.40
CA ALA A 14 -4.57 -16.25 33.04
C ALA A 14 -4.59 -14.90 33.76
N GLU A 15 -4.56 -13.80 33.00
CA GLU A 15 -4.77 -12.45 33.50
C GLU A 15 -6.05 -12.43 34.35
N GLN A 16 -5.90 -12.52 35.67
CA GLN A 16 -7.00 -12.43 36.62
C GLN A 16 -7.42 -10.97 36.67
N PHE A 17 -8.34 -10.58 35.77
CA PHE A 17 -9.04 -9.31 35.86
C PHE A 17 -9.63 -9.16 37.27
N SER A 18 -9.34 -8.05 37.93
CA SER A 18 -9.93 -7.74 39.23
C SER A 18 -11.45 -7.63 39.08
N THR A 19 -12.23 -8.09 40.08
CA THR A 19 -13.70 -7.93 40.09
C THR A 19 -14.13 -6.49 39.81
N MET A 20 -13.31 -5.51 40.21
CA MET A 20 -13.56 -4.08 39.95
C MET A 20 -13.36 -3.70 38.49
N GLU A 21 -12.39 -4.30 37.80
CA GLU A 21 -12.16 -4.12 36.36
C GLU A 21 -13.29 -4.75 35.55
N PHE A 22 -13.77 -5.94 35.96
CA PHE A 22 -14.94 -6.56 35.33
C PHE A 22 -16.21 -5.71 35.47
N ILE A 23 -16.44 -5.11 36.64
CA ILE A 23 -17.57 -4.20 36.86
C ILE A 23 -17.41 -2.91 36.04
N ALA A 24 -16.21 -2.36 35.95
CA ALA A 24 -15.94 -1.18 35.14
C ALA A 24 -16.19 -1.46 33.65
N GLU A 25 -15.73 -2.61 33.16
CA GLU A 25 -15.92 -3.05 31.78
C GLU A 25 -17.40 -3.29 31.45
N ALA A 26 -18.12 -3.98 32.34
CA ALA A 26 -19.56 -4.19 32.18
C ALA A 26 -20.38 -2.88 32.20
N ARG A 27 -19.86 -1.81 32.83
CA ARG A 27 -20.52 -0.49 32.86
C ARG A 27 -20.21 0.35 31.63
N ARG A 28 -19.11 0.10 30.91
CA ARG A 28 -18.64 0.92 29.78
C ARG A 28 -19.76 1.24 28.77
N PRO A 29 -20.59 0.28 28.31
CA PRO A 29 -21.66 0.58 27.36
C PRO A 29 -22.71 1.56 27.91
N LEU A 30 -23.04 1.46 29.20
CA LEU A 30 -24.02 2.34 29.85
C LEU A 30 -23.48 3.77 29.99
N LEU A 31 -22.19 3.92 30.28
CA LEU A 31 -21.54 5.24 30.39
C LEU A 31 -21.49 5.94 29.04
N ILE A 32 -21.25 5.18 27.96
CA ILE A 32 -21.25 5.70 26.59
C ILE A 32 -22.65 6.18 26.20
N GLU A 33 -23.67 5.34 26.37
CA GLU A 33 -25.04 5.62 25.92
C GLU A 33 -25.62 6.90 26.54
N ARG A 34 -25.24 7.22 27.79
CA ARG A 34 -25.69 8.42 28.50
C ARG A 34 -25.39 9.73 27.77
N HIS A 35 -24.26 9.81 27.06
CA HIS A 35 -23.81 11.03 26.38
C HIS A 35 -23.80 10.92 24.86
N ARG A 36 -24.04 9.71 24.32
CA ARG A 36 -23.88 9.38 22.90
C ARG A 36 -24.59 10.36 21.97
N THR A 37 -25.88 10.60 22.16
CA THR A 37 -26.67 11.50 21.29
C THR A 37 -26.04 12.88 21.17
N LEU A 38 -25.63 13.49 22.28
CA LEU A 38 -25.06 14.83 22.31
C LEU A 38 -23.66 14.89 21.66
N ILE A 39 -22.84 13.87 21.86
CA ILE A 39 -21.52 13.79 21.21
C ILE A 39 -21.66 13.50 19.72
N GLU A 40 -22.59 12.64 19.31
CA GLU A 40 -22.89 12.35 17.91
C GLU A 40 -23.42 13.59 17.18
N GLU A 41 -24.32 14.37 17.79
CA GLU A 41 -24.80 15.64 17.24
C GLU A 41 -23.64 16.62 17.04
N THR A 42 -22.76 16.72 18.04
CA THR A 42 -21.57 17.58 17.98
C THR A 42 -20.65 17.15 16.83
N GLU A 43 -20.34 15.85 16.73
CA GLU A 43 -19.50 15.28 15.67
C GLU A 43 -20.10 15.45 14.28
N THR A 44 -21.41 15.22 14.14
CA THR A 44 -22.13 15.28 12.86
C THR A 44 -22.25 16.71 12.35
N SER A 45 -22.36 17.69 13.26
CA SER A 45 -22.42 19.12 12.93
C SER A 45 -21.14 19.69 12.32
N LEU A 46 -20.02 18.96 12.39
CA LEU A 46 -18.74 19.43 11.87
C LEU A 46 -18.73 19.47 10.34
N SER A 47 -18.23 20.60 9.82
CA SER A 47 -17.96 20.80 8.40
C SER A 47 -16.49 20.56 8.05
N ASP A 48 -16.22 20.29 6.77
CA ASP A 48 -14.86 20.08 6.25
C ASP A 48 -13.91 21.27 6.54
N GLN A 49 -14.43 22.50 6.58
CA GLN A 49 -13.64 23.73 6.83
C GLN A 49 -12.93 23.70 8.19
N LEU A 50 -13.53 23.06 9.20
CA LEU A 50 -12.95 22.90 10.52
C LEU A 50 -11.72 21.99 10.50
N VAL A 51 -11.70 21.03 9.57
CA VAL A 51 -10.63 20.03 9.42
C VAL A 51 -9.55 20.50 8.45
N THR A 52 -9.93 21.19 7.38
CA THR A 52 -8.98 21.71 6.39
C THR A 52 -8.25 22.95 6.91
N GLY A 53 -8.92 23.76 7.74
CA GLY A 53 -8.41 25.06 8.19
C GLY A 53 -8.56 26.18 7.18
N GLU A 54 -9.18 25.90 6.03
CA GLU A 54 -9.54 26.92 5.04
C GLU A 54 -10.78 27.66 5.53
N ALA A 55 -10.56 28.70 6.32
CA ALA A 55 -11.63 29.51 6.87
C ALA A 55 -11.29 30.98 6.84
N ASP A 56 -12.15 31.76 6.21
CA ASP A 56 -12.04 33.22 6.19
C ASP A 56 -12.64 33.86 7.45
N ASN A 57 -13.35 33.08 8.28
CA ASN A 57 -14.00 33.57 9.49
C ASN A 57 -12.98 33.74 10.65
N PRO A 58 -12.80 34.96 11.19
CA PRO A 58 -11.86 35.22 12.29
C PRO A 58 -12.12 34.41 13.56
N ARG A 59 -13.39 34.11 13.88
CA ARG A 59 -13.74 33.29 15.04
C ARG A 59 -13.27 31.85 14.86
N LEU A 60 -13.37 31.31 13.65
CA LEU A 60 -12.90 29.96 13.35
C LEU A 60 -11.38 29.89 13.46
N LYS A 61 -10.66 30.89 12.93
CA LYS A 61 -9.20 30.96 13.04
C LYS A 61 -8.76 30.95 14.51
N SER A 62 -9.34 31.82 15.33
CA SER A 62 -9.03 31.88 16.77
C SER A 62 -9.29 30.56 17.49
N MET A 63 -10.35 29.84 17.13
CA MET A 63 -10.65 28.53 17.68
C MET A 63 -9.61 27.48 17.24
N LEU A 64 -9.20 27.49 15.97
CA LEU A 64 -8.18 26.59 15.44
C LEU A 64 -6.80 26.87 16.03
N ASP A 65 -6.48 28.13 16.33
CA ASP A 65 -5.24 28.51 16.99
C ASP A 65 -5.15 27.92 18.40
N GLN A 66 -6.27 27.76 19.12
CA GLN A 66 -6.28 27.10 20.44
C GLN A 66 -5.80 25.63 20.35
N LEU A 67 -6.10 24.94 19.25
CA LEU A 67 -5.67 23.55 19.04
C LEU A 67 -4.16 23.42 18.82
N THR A 68 -3.45 24.52 18.60
CA THR A 68 -1.99 24.54 18.45
C THR A 68 -1.25 24.67 19.78
N ASN A 69 -1.96 24.96 20.87
CA ASN A 69 -1.38 25.01 22.21
C ASN A 69 -0.84 23.62 22.61
N GLU A 70 0.37 23.58 23.18
CA GLU A 70 1.05 22.35 23.60
C GLU A 70 0.18 21.46 24.49
N ALA A 71 -0.59 22.06 25.40
CA ALA A 71 -1.49 21.33 26.27
C ALA A 71 -2.61 20.60 25.50
N GLU A 72 -3.19 21.26 24.49
CA GLU A 72 -4.24 20.66 23.65
C GLU A 72 -3.65 19.62 22.70
N VAL A 73 -2.50 19.89 22.10
CA VAL A 73 -1.76 18.92 21.27
C VAL A 73 -1.46 17.65 22.07
N GLY A 74 -1.03 17.78 23.34
CA GLY A 74 -0.81 16.66 24.24
C GLY A 74 -2.08 15.83 24.49
N ARG A 75 -3.22 16.48 24.74
CA ARG A 75 -4.51 15.79 24.92
C ARG A 75 -4.99 15.09 23.65
N ILE A 76 -4.88 15.76 22.50
CA ILE A 76 -5.26 15.20 21.19
C ILE A 76 -4.40 13.98 20.87
N ASN A 77 -3.09 14.05 21.09
CA ASN A 77 -2.20 12.91 20.87
C ASN A 77 -2.50 11.77 21.84
N GLY A 78 -2.79 12.06 23.11
CA GLY A 78 -3.22 11.05 24.07
C GLY A 78 -4.53 10.35 23.67
N LEU A 79 -5.47 11.11 23.11
CA LEU A 79 -6.73 10.58 22.57
C LEU A 79 -6.48 9.68 21.35
N ILE A 80 -5.66 10.13 20.39
CA ILE A 80 -5.27 9.33 19.22
C ILE A 80 -4.55 8.04 19.64
N GLN A 81 -3.66 8.12 20.63
CA GLN A 81 -2.97 6.95 21.19
C GLN A 81 -3.97 5.96 21.81
N THR A 82 -4.94 6.46 22.59
CA THR A 82 -5.98 5.62 23.21
C THR A 82 -6.81 4.90 22.15
N LEU A 83 -7.26 5.62 21.12
CA LEU A 83 -8.00 5.05 19.99
C LEU A 83 -7.19 4.02 19.20
N ALA A 84 -5.87 4.17 19.15
CA ALA A 84 -4.97 3.25 18.45
C ALA A 84 -4.65 1.97 19.24
N SER A 85 -4.61 2.04 20.58
CA SER A 85 -4.14 0.94 21.43
C SER A 85 -5.22 0.21 22.21
N ASP A 86 -6.38 0.83 22.47
CA ASP A 86 -7.47 0.20 23.19
C ASP A 86 -8.16 -0.87 22.30
N SER A 87 -8.21 -2.10 22.80
CA SER A 87 -8.77 -3.27 22.09
C SER A 87 -10.26 -3.14 21.80
N HIS A 88 -10.99 -2.28 22.53
CA HIS A 88 -12.39 -1.98 22.29
C HIS A 88 -12.65 -1.33 20.92
N TYR A 89 -11.64 -0.65 20.37
CA TYR A 89 -11.78 0.07 19.10
C TYR A 89 -11.24 -0.70 17.89
N LYS A 90 -10.82 -1.96 18.06
CA LYS A 90 -10.17 -2.75 17.00
C LYS A 90 -11.03 -2.89 15.72
N ASP A 91 -12.35 -2.95 15.87
CA ASP A 91 -13.30 -3.10 14.77
C ASP A 91 -14.08 -1.79 14.50
N ALA A 92 -13.75 -0.72 15.21
CA ALA A 92 -14.43 0.56 15.10
C ALA A 92 -13.86 1.43 13.97
N THR A 93 -14.72 2.27 13.40
CA THR A 93 -14.25 3.42 12.61
C THR A 93 -13.72 4.51 13.53
N LEU A 94 -12.92 5.43 12.99
CA LEU A 94 -12.38 6.58 13.72
C LEU A 94 -13.53 7.38 14.33
N ARG A 95 -14.63 7.59 13.59
CA ARG A 95 -15.81 8.28 14.10
C ARG A 95 -16.40 7.56 15.32
N SER A 96 -16.68 6.27 15.19
CA SER A 96 -17.32 5.50 16.26
C SER A 96 -16.44 5.44 17.51
N GLY A 97 -15.16 5.11 17.35
CA GLY A 97 -14.23 5.05 18.47
C GLY A 97 -14.05 6.41 19.15
N LEU A 98 -13.96 7.49 18.37
CA LEU A 98 -13.84 8.85 18.89
C LEU A 98 -15.09 9.27 19.67
N VAL A 99 -16.30 9.00 19.16
CA VAL A 99 -17.55 9.29 19.87
C VAL A 99 -17.60 8.55 21.21
N ASP A 100 -17.29 7.26 21.22
CA ASP A 100 -17.30 6.45 22.43
C ASP A 100 -16.29 6.95 23.46
N GLU A 101 -15.05 7.22 23.03
CA GLU A 101 -13.99 7.71 23.92
C GLU A 101 -14.32 9.10 24.50
N LEU A 102 -14.95 9.99 23.73
CA LEU A 102 -15.38 11.30 24.22
C LEU A 102 -16.54 11.20 25.21
N CYS A 103 -17.45 10.23 25.06
CA CYS A 103 -18.48 9.95 26.06
C CYS A 103 -17.85 9.51 27.39
N LEU A 104 -16.81 8.67 27.33
CA LEU A 104 -16.06 8.24 28.51
C LEU A 104 -15.29 9.40 29.15
N LEU A 105 -14.63 10.25 28.36
CA LEU A 105 -13.97 11.46 28.87
C LEU A 105 -14.95 12.40 29.58
N ARG A 106 -16.15 12.56 29.05
CA ARG A 106 -17.20 13.35 29.69
C ARG A 106 -17.62 12.75 31.03
N GLU A 107 -17.94 11.47 31.05
CA GLU A 107 -18.47 10.81 32.24
C GLU A 107 -17.41 10.66 33.34
N GLN A 108 -16.17 10.31 32.97
CA GLN A 108 -15.11 10.00 33.93
C GLN A 108 -14.31 11.23 34.36
N LYS A 109 -14.10 12.20 33.46
CA LYS A 109 -13.26 13.38 33.70
C LYS A 109 -14.04 14.70 33.71
N GLY A 110 -15.35 14.66 33.53
CA GLY A 110 -16.21 15.85 33.58
C GLY A 110 -15.91 16.88 32.50
N VAL A 111 -15.35 16.46 31.36
CA VAL A 111 -14.94 17.38 30.28
C VAL A 111 -16.18 18.02 29.65
N GLU A 112 -16.17 19.35 29.52
CA GLU A 112 -17.28 20.11 28.94
C GLU A 112 -17.44 19.85 27.44
N VAL A 113 -18.67 19.93 26.95
CA VAL A 113 -19.01 19.66 25.54
C VAL A 113 -18.25 20.57 24.56
N ALA A 114 -18.07 21.85 24.91
CA ALA A 114 -17.30 22.78 24.09
C ALA A 114 -15.84 22.33 23.92
N THR A 115 -15.22 21.82 24.99
CA THR A 115 -13.87 21.24 24.95
C THR A 115 -13.85 19.94 24.15
N LEU A 116 -14.87 19.09 24.28
CA LEU A 116 -14.97 17.86 23.48
C LEU A 116 -15.09 18.17 21.98
N GLN A 117 -15.82 19.22 21.59
CA GLN A 117 -15.90 19.67 20.19
C GLN A 117 -14.52 20.05 19.65
N LEU A 118 -13.72 20.77 20.44
CA LEU A 118 -12.33 21.10 20.11
C LEU A 118 -11.49 19.82 19.95
N HIS A 119 -11.62 18.84 20.84
CA HIS A 119 -10.92 17.57 20.72
C HIS A 119 -11.30 16.81 19.43
N ILE A 120 -12.58 16.77 19.05
CA ILE A 120 -13.02 16.11 17.80
C ILE A 120 -12.30 16.75 16.60
N ILE A 121 -12.34 18.08 16.52
CA ILE A 121 -11.69 18.85 15.46
C ILE A 121 -10.19 18.59 15.46
N GLY A 122 -9.56 18.64 16.63
CA GLY A 122 -8.14 18.39 16.83
C GLY A 122 -7.70 17.01 16.33
N VAL A 123 -8.44 15.96 16.68
CA VAL A 123 -8.18 14.59 16.23
C VAL A 123 -8.25 14.49 14.71
N TYR A 124 -9.34 14.95 14.09
CA TYR A 124 -9.46 14.86 12.64
C TYR A 124 -8.37 15.66 11.90
N ARG A 125 -8.02 16.85 12.39
CA ARG A 125 -6.93 17.67 11.82
C ARG A 125 -5.58 16.95 11.92
N GLN A 126 -5.25 16.43 13.09
CA GLN A 126 -3.98 15.77 13.32
C GLN A 126 -3.87 14.48 12.49
N VAL A 127 -4.92 13.66 12.47
CA VAL A 127 -5.00 12.46 11.61
C VAL A 127 -4.88 12.84 10.14
N ARG A 128 -5.56 13.90 9.68
CA ARG A 128 -5.45 14.37 8.30
C ARG A 128 -4.01 14.73 7.92
N VAL A 129 -3.30 15.46 8.77
CA VAL A 129 -1.89 15.82 8.54
C VAL A 129 -1.03 14.57 8.43
N MET A 130 -1.19 13.62 9.35
CA MET A 130 -0.46 12.35 9.30
C MET A 130 -0.78 11.56 8.02
N MET A 131 -2.05 11.52 7.60
CA MET A 131 -2.48 10.85 6.36
C MET A 131 -1.89 11.50 5.10
N ILE A 132 -1.85 12.83 5.00
CA ILE A 132 -1.25 13.54 3.85
C ILE A 132 0.20 13.11 3.63
N SER A 133 0.95 12.95 4.71
CA SER A 133 2.35 12.50 4.62
C SER A 133 2.51 11.06 4.09
N ARG A 134 1.43 10.24 4.14
CA ARG A 134 1.44 8.82 3.77
C ARG A 134 0.80 8.54 2.42
N GLN A 135 -0.44 8.97 2.20
CA GLN A 135 -1.17 8.70 0.95
C GLN A 135 -0.94 9.79 -0.11
N GLY A 136 -0.51 10.97 0.32
CA GLY A 136 -0.18 12.10 -0.54
C GLY A 136 -1.34 13.00 -0.96
N ASP A 137 -2.57 12.50 -0.86
CA ASP A 137 -3.81 13.22 -1.12
C ASP A 137 -4.47 13.61 0.22
N PRO A 138 -4.88 14.87 0.45
CA PRO A 138 -5.61 15.23 1.66
C PRO A 138 -6.99 14.58 1.74
N PRO A 139 -7.28 13.74 2.76
CA PRO A 139 -8.63 13.22 2.95
C PRO A 139 -9.59 14.33 3.42
N GLY A 140 -10.85 14.25 2.98
CA GLY A 140 -11.96 15.02 3.55
C GLY A 140 -12.45 14.41 4.86
N LEU A 141 -13.33 15.10 5.59
CA LEU A 141 -13.86 14.62 6.88
C LEU A 141 -14.65 13.31 6.72
N SER A 142 -15.43 13.16 5.64
CA SER A 142 -16.15 11.92 5.37
C SER A 142 -15.22 10.72 5.24
N ASP A 143 -14.08 10.89 4.57
CA ASP A 143 -13.08 9.83 4.39
C ASP A 143 -12.39 9.48 5.71
N LEU A 144 -12.17 10.46 6.59
CA LEU A 144 -11.60 10.25 7.93
C LEU A 144 -12.59 9.53 8.86
N ARG A 145 -13.88 9.87 8.80
CA ARG A 145 -14.93 9.24 9.63
C ARG A 145 -15.00 7.73 9.45
N GLU A 146 -14.88 7.27 8.20
CA GLU A 146 -14.95 5.85 7.81
C GLU A 146 -13.61 5.10 7.97
N MET A 147 -12.53 5.79 8.31
CA MET A 147 -11.21 5.17 8.47
C MET A 147 -11.23 4.20 9.66
N PRO A 148 -10.77 2.94 9.53
CA PRO A 148 -10.62 2.04 10.67
C PRO A 148 -9.69 2.61 11.74
N ALA A 149 -10.07 2.54 13.03
CA ALA A 149 -9.27 3.06 14.14
C ALA A 149 -7.90 2.36 14.24
N THR A 150 -7.81 1.10 13.83
CA THR A 150 -6.55 0.33 13.78
C THR A 150 -5.48 0.92 12.87
N ILE A 151 -5.87 1.79 11.91
CA ILE A 151 -4.90 2.52 11.08
C ILE A 151 -4.12 3.56 11.90
N LEU A 152 -4.70 4.10 12.98
CA LEU A 152 -4.03 5.10 13.83
C LEU A 152 -2.72 4.56 14.40
N GLY A 153 -2.67 3.29 14.81
CA GLY A 153 -1.43 2.67 15.31
C GLY A 153 -0.29 2.74 14.30
N ARG A 154 -0.59 2.56 13.01
CA ARG A 154 0.37 2.67 11.90
C ARG A 154 0.72 4.11 11.52
N LEU A 155 -0.16 5.07 11.80
CA LEU A 155 0.15 6.50 11.66
C LEU A 155 1.13 6.96 12.74
N ILE A 156 0.93 6.50 13.99
CA ILE A 156 1.78 6.82 15.15
C ILE A 156 3.13 6.10 15.05
N ASN A 157 3.11 4.80 14.70
CA ASN A 157 4.28 3.94 14.59
C ASN A 157 4.38 3.38 13.16
N PRO A 158 4.96 4.14 12.22
CA PRO A 158 5.03 3.75 10.82
C PRO A 158 5.94 2.55 10.61
N ILE A 159 5.46 1.58 9.83
CA ILE A 159 6.26 0.44 9.37
C ILE A 159 7.00 0.85 8.10
N LYS A 160 8.28 0.50 7.99
CA LYS A 160 9.08 0.76 6.79
C LYS A 160 8.52 -0.06 5.62
N ALA A 161 8.27 0.59 4.48
CA ALA A 161 7.88 -0.10 3.26
C ALA A 161 9.08 -0.89 2.68
N GLU A 162 8.86 -2.16 2.37
CA GLU A 162 9.87 -3.03 1.75
C GLU A 162 9.27 -3.79 0.56
N PHE A 163 9.60 -3.34 -0.65
CA PHE A 163 9.07 -3.95 -1.86
C PHE A 163 9.52 -5.42 -1.99
N GLY A 164 8.61 -6.28 -2.43
CA GLY A 164 8.87 -7.71 -2.62
C GLY A 164 8.90 -8.50 -1.31
N THR A 165 8.31 -7.98 -0.24
CA THR A 165 8.07 -8.71 1.02
C THR A 165 6.57 -8.92 1.23
N PRO A 166 6.15 -9.99 1.96
CA PRO A 166 4.73 -10.19 2.27
C PRO A 166 4.15 -9.10 3.18
N GLY A 167 4.99 -8.44 3.99
CA GLY A 167 4.59 -7.39 4.92
C GLY A 167 4.40 -6.00 4.29
N LEU A 168 4.59 -5.83 2.97
CA LEU A 168 4.46 -4.51 2.34
C LEU A 168 3.08 -3.87 2.59
N SER A 169 2.01 -4.68 2.61
CA SER A 169 0.64 -4.21 2.87
C SER A 169 0.48 -3.60 4.27
N GLU A 170 1.27 -4.04 5.26
CA GLU A 170 1.22 -3.53 6.63
C GLU A 170 1.77 -2.10 6.71
N SER A 171 2.72 -1.74 5.83
CA SER A 171 3.26 -0.39 5.73
C SER A 171 2.32 0.63 5.10
N LEU A 172 1.26 0.17 4.42
CA LEU A 172 0.32 1.05 3.76
C LEU A 172 -0.67 1.67 4.75
N VAL A 173 -0.92 2.96 4.56
CA VAL A 173 -1.92 3.72 5.30
C VAL A 173 -2.71 4.57 4.32
N HIS A 174 -4.01 4.29 4.20
CA HIS A 174 -4.92 4.99 3.31
C HIS A 174 -6.37 4.90 3.82
N THR A 175 -7.23 5.82 3.38
CA THR A 175 -8.68 5.70 3.64
C THR A 175 -9.32 4.67 2.70
N PRO A 176 -10.49 4.10 3.04
CA PRO A 176 -11.23 3.22 2.14
C PRO A 176 -11.56 3.90 0.80
N SER A 177 -12.04 5.15 0.83
CA SER A 177 -12.34 5.93 -0.38
C SER A 177 -11.12 6.11 -1.29
N PHE A 178 -9.93 6.31 -0.70
CA PHE A 178 -8.68 6.41 -1.46
C PHE A 178 -8.33 5.09 -2.13
N ALA A 179 -8.43 3.96 -1.41
CA ALA A 179 -8.20 2.62 -1.95
C ALA A 179 -9.12 2.33 -3.15
N ASP A 180 -10.40 2.72 -3.07
CA ASP A 180 -11.36 2.59 -4.16
C ASP A 180 -10.98 3.43 -5.38
N ARG A 181 -10.54 4.68 -5.18
CA ARG A 181 -10.03 5.54 -6.26
C ARG A 181 -8.82 4.89 -6.93
N CYS A 182 -7.83 4.46 -6.16
CA CYS A 182 -6.64 3.78 -6.69
C CYS A 182 -7.02 2.51 -7.45
N THR A 183 -7.92 1.69 -6.90
CA THR A 183 -8.39 0.46 -7.55
C THR A 183 -9.07 0.74 -8.90
N ARG A 184 -9.85 1.83 -9.01
CA ARG A 184 -10.42 2.27 -10.29
C ARG A 184 -9.35 2.71 -11.28
N THR A 185 -8.36 3.50 -10.84
CA THR A 185 -7.20 3.88 -11.67
C THR A 185 -6.45 2.65 -12.18
N ILE A 186 -6.15 1.70 -11.29
CA ILE A 186 -5.46 0.44 -11.62
C ILE A 186 -6.23 -0.33 -12.69
N LYS A 187 -7.55 -0.47 -12.53
CA LYS A 187 -8.43 -1.13 -13.51
C LYS A 187 -8.43 -0.38 -14.85
N ARG A 188 -8.47 0.96 -14.85
CA ARG A 188 -8.41 1.79 -16.07
C ARG A 188 -7.10 1.55 -16.83
N ILE A 189 -5.95 1.72 -16.18
CA ILE A 189 -4.64 1.56 -16.79
C ILE A 189 -4.48 0.13 -17.33
N ARG A 190 -4.88 -0.88 -16.53
CA ARG A 190 -4.80 -2.29 -16.92
C ARG A 190 -5.66 -2.64 -18.13
N ARG A 191 -6.85 -2.05 -18.26
CA ARG A 191 -7.72 -2.26 -19.42
C ARG A 191 -7.11 -1.73 -20.71
N ALA A 192 -6.28 -0.69 -20.61
CA ALA A 192 -5.70 0.00 -21.76
C ALA A 192 -6.80 0.30 -22.80
N GLU A 193 -7.84 1.06 -22.42
CA GLU A 193 -8.96 1.35 -23.33
C GLU A 193 -8.45 1.98 -24.63
N LYS A 194 -8.82 1.41 -25.78
CA LYS A 194 -8.30 1.75 -27.12
C LYS A 194 -6.80 1.46 -27.33
N GLY A 195 -6.19 0.71 -26.40
CA GLY A 195 -4.87 0.16 -26.51
C GLY A 195 -4.78 -0.93 -27.56
N SER A 196 -3.57 -1.17 -28.06
CA SER A 196 -3.29 -2.32 -28.90
C SER A 196 -3.50 -3.64 -28.14
N SER A 197 -3.62 -4.75 -28.86
CA SER A 197 -3.76 -6.10 -28.29
C SER A 197 -2.45 -6.89 -28.21
N THR A 198 -1.42 -6.39 -28.89
CA THR A 198 -0.19 -7.10 -29.24
C THR A 198 1.02 -6.18 -29.14
N TRP A 199 2.19 -6.76 -28.87
CA TRP A 199 3.47 -6.06 -28.85
C TRP A 199 3.90 -5.72 -30.28
N GLU A 200 3.84 -4.44 -30.63
CA GLU A 200 4.25 -3.96 -31.95
C GLU A 200 5.06 -2.66 -31.80
N GLU A 201 5.77 -2.31 -32.86
CA GLU A 201 6.55 -1.08 -33.00
C GLU A 201 5.89 -0.21 -34.07
N ALA A 202 5.71 1.08 -33.82
CA ALA A 202 5.15 1.97 -34.83
C ALA A 202 6.08 2.17 -36.03
N ASN A 203 7.38 1.94 -35.83
CA ASN A 203 8.43 2.13 -36.85
C ASN A 203 8.71 0.86 -37.68
N GLY A 204 7.84 -0.16 -37.58
CA GLY A 204 8.00 -1.44 -38.27
C GLY A 204 8.68 -2.51 -37.41
N GLU A 205 8.61 -3.75 -37.89
CA GLU A 205 9.08 -4.91 -37.14
C GLU A 205 10.61 -4.92 -36.98
N PRO A 206 11.13 -5.13 -35.76
CA PRO A 206 12.56 -5.30 -35.56
C PRO A 206 13.05 -6.58 -36.26
N PRO A 207 14.26 -6.56 -36.86
CA PRO A 207 14.82 -7.73 -37.51
C PRO A 207 15.13 -8.82 -36.48
N LEU A 208 14.89 -10.07 -36.86
CA LEU A 208 15.33 -11.23 -36.08
C LEU A 208 16.75 -11.63 -36.52
N PRO A 209 17.62 -12.08 -35.60
CA PRO A 209 18.92 -12.64 -35.96
C PRO A 209 18.75 -13.86 -36.88
N ARG A 210 19.70 -14.05 -37.80
CA ARG A 210 19.68 -15.18 -38.75
C ARG A 210 19.56 -16.54 -38.08
N GLU A 211 20.20 -16.71 -36.91
CA GLU A 211 20.14 -17.93 -36.10
C GLU A 211 18.72 -18.27 -35.62
N VAL A 212 17.87 -17.25 -35.46
CA VAL A 212 16.47 -17.40 -35.08
C VAL A 212 15.57 -17.50 -36.32
N GLU A 213 15.91 -16.82 -37.42
CA GLU A 213 15.11 -16.87 -38.67
C GLU A 213 15.28 -18.18 -39.44
N GLN A 214 16.50 -18.73 -39.55
CA GLN A 214 16.77 -19.94 -40.34
C GLN A 214 15.92 -21.15 -39.93
N PRO A 215 15.76 -21.46 -38.62
CA PRO A 215 14.88 -22.55 -38.21
C PRO A 215 13.41 -22.38 -38.64
N LEU A 216 12.94 -21.14 -38.83
CA LEU A 216 11.56 -20.85 -39.22
C LEU A 216 11.30 -21.15 -40.69
N GLU A 217 12.34 -21.17 -41.54
CA GLU A 217 12.21 -21.46 -42.98
C GLU A 217 11.70 -22.89 -43.23
N GLY A 218 11.98 -23.82 -42.32
CA GLY A 218 11.47 -25.19 -42.36
C GLY A 218 10.01 -25.36 -41.97
N LEU A 219 9.35 -24.30 -41.47
CA LEU A 219 7.94 -24.36 -41.05
C LEU A 219 6.97 -24.02 -42.20
N PRO A 220 5.75 -24.61 -42.18
CA PRO A 220 4.65 -24.18 -43.04
C PRO A 220 4.44 -22.66 -42.98
N GLU A 221 4.05 -22.02 -44.08
CA GLU A 221 4.00 -20.55 -44.19
C GLU A 221 3.17 -19.89 -43.06
N ASN A 222 2.03 -20.47 -42.71
CA ASN A 222 1.16 -19.96 -41.64
C ASN A 222 1.83 -20.08 -40.26
N GLU A 223 2.46 -21.22 -39.97
CA GLU A 223 3.17 -21.46 -38.70
C GLU A 223 4.42 -20.58 -38.60
N ARG A 224 5.13 -20.39 -39.71
CA ARG A 224 6.27 -19.48 -39.81
C ARG A 224 5.87 -18.04 -39.51
N LYS A 225 4.80 -17.54 -40.14
CA LYS A 225 4.30 -16.17 -39.88
C LYS A 225 3.88 -15.99 -38.42
N ALA A 226 3.14 -16.94 -37.87
CA ALA A 226 2.70 -16.89 -36.48
C ALA A 226 3.88 -16.94 -35.49
N THR A 227 4.80 -17.89 -35.68
CA THR A 227 5.99 -18.06 -34.83
C THR A 227 6.90 -16.82 -34.91
N ARG A 228 7.10 -16.28 -36.12
CA ARG A 228 7.88 -15.06 -36.32
C ARG A 228 7.26 -13.87 -35.59
N ALA A 229 5.94 -13.67 -35.69
CA ALA A 229 5.24 -12.60 -34.99
C ALA A 229 5.38 -12.72 -33.45
N LEU A 230 5.30 -13.94 -32.90
CA LEU A 230 5.52 -14.19 -31.48
C LEU A 230 6.95 -13.83 -31.06
N LEU A 231 7.96 -14.25 -31.81
CA LEU A 231 9.37 -13.95 -31.52
C LEU A 231 9.67 -12.45 -31.59
N ILE A 232 9.08 -11.75 -32.55
CA ILE A 232 9.18 -10.29 -32.66
C ILE A 232 8.54 -9.63 -31.44
N GLY A 233 7.30 -10.02 -31.09
CA GLY A 233 6.61 -9.50 -29.91
C GLY A 233 7.39 -9.73 -28.62
N ASP A 234 7.98 -10.92 -28.45
CA ASP A 234 8.82 -11.27 -27.31
C ASP A 234 10.08 -10.40 -27.24
N ARG A 235 10.70 -10.10 -28.40
CA ARG A 235 11.87 -9.21 -28.49
C ARG A 235 11.51 -7.78 -28.11
N ILE A 236 10.43 -7.23 -28.67
CA ILE A 236 9.94 -5.88 -28.37
C ILE A 236 9.64 -5.76 -26.87
N ARG A 237 8.89 -6.71 -26.32
CA ARG A 237 8.56 -6.78 -24.89
C ARG A 237 9.82 -6.82 -24.02
N SER A 238 10.75 -7.71 -24.35
CA SER A 238 11.98 -7.88 -23.57
C SER A 238 12.84 -6.62 -23.59
N GLN A 239 12.88 -5.94 -24.74
CA GLN A 239 13.58 -4.66 -24.86
C GLN A 239 12.90 -3.58 -24.04
N PHE A 240 11.57 -3.46 -24.12
CA PHE A 240 10.79 -2.50 -23.32
C PHE A 240 11.05 -2.64 -21.82
N TYR A 241 11.00 -3.85 -21.26
CA TYR A 241 11.26 -4.02 -19.82
C TYR A 241 12.72 -3.76 -19.44
N LYS A 242 13.69 -4.05 -20.33
CA LYS A 242 15.09 -3.65 -20.11
C LYS A 242 15.23 -2.13 -20.10
N ASP A 243 14.56 -1.44 -21.03
CA ASP A 243 14.59 0.02 -21.11
C ASP A 243 13.99 0.66 -19.86
N VAL A 244 12.93 0.07 -19.29
CA VAL A 244 12.35 0.53 -18.03
C VAL A 244 13.26 0.21 -16.84
N PHE A 245 13.50 -1.08 -16.55
CA PHE A 245 14.10 -1.48 -15.28
C PHE A 245 15.62 -1.36 -15.22
N LEU A 246 16.31 -1.45 -16.37
CA LEU A 246 17.78 -1.46 -16.39
C LEU A 246 18.40 -0.16 -16.91
N ARG A 247 17.67 0.61 -17.74
CA ARG A 247 18.12 1.91 -18.27
C ARG A 247 17.45 3.06 -17.54
N PHE A 248 16.14 3.21 -17.65
CA PHE A 248 15.43 4.34 -17.05
C PHE A 248 15.57 4.39 -15.52
N LEU A 249 15.44 3.26 -14.82
CA LEU A 249 15.62 3.20 -13.36
C LEU A 249 17.08 3.06 -12.92
N ASN A 250 18.04 3.17 -13.84
CA ASN A 250 19.46 3.04 -13.51
C ASN A 250 19.91 4.17 -12.57
N ARG A 251 20.71 3.83 -11.55
CA ARG A 251 21.22 4.79 -10.56
C ARG A 251 21.98 5.97 -11.18
N ASN A 252 22.64 5.75 -12.32
CA ASN A 252 23.46 6.76 -12.97
C ASN A 252 22.68 7.59 -14.03
N GLU A 253 21.52 7.12 -14.47
CA GLU A 253 20.72 7.76 -15.53
C GLU A 253 19.46 8.44 -15.00
N LEU A 254 18.89 7.94 -13.89
CA LEU A 254 17.68 8.48 -13.29
C LEU A 254 17.93 9.82 -12.60
N ASP A 255 17.23 10.87 -13.04
CA ASP A 255 17.23 12.17 -12.36
C ASP A 255 16.60 12.02 -10.95
N PRO A 256 17.30 12.42 -9.87
CA PRO A 256 16.72 12.42 -8.52
C PRO A 256 15.39 13.16 -8.44
N LYS A 257 15.19 14.23 -9.23
CA LYS A 257 13.93 14.97 -9.28
C LYS A 257 12.77 14.15 -9.81
N GLU A 258 13.02 13.19 -10.70
CA GLU A 258 12.00 12.25 -11.18
C GLU A 258 11.59 11.28 -10.07
N THR A 259 12.51 10.94 -9.16
CA THR A 259 12.20 10.08 -8.02
C THR A 259 11.38 10.83 -6.96
N GLU A 260 11.73 12.10 -6.72
CA GLU A 260 11.05 12.98 -5.75
C GLU A 260 9.67 13.45 -6.24
N SER A 261 9.47 13.57 -7.55
CA SER A 261 8.20 14.01 -8.14
C SER A 261 7.08 12.97 -8.00
N HIS A 262 7.44 11.70 -7.83
CA HIS A 262 6.47 10.61 -7.70
C HIS A 262 6.39 10.07 -6.29
N ARG A 263 5.20 10.18 -5.68
CA ARG A 263 4.98 9.68 -4.32
C ARG A 263 4.93 8.16 -4.28
N THR A 264 4.21 7.55 -5.22
CA THR A 264 3.98 6.10 -5.30
C THR A 264 4.25 5.59 -6.71
N VAL A 265 4.41 4.27 -6.83
CA VAL A 265 4.49 3.61 -8.15
C VAL A 265 3.26 3.93 -9.02
N LEU A 266 2.06 3.96 -8.44
CA LEU A 266 0.84 4.30 -9.16
C LEU A 266 0.88 5.73 -9.70
N HIS A 267 1.34 6.70 -8.91
CA HIS A 267 1.49 8.09 -9.35
C HIS A 267 2.49 8.21 -10.50
N TRP A 268 3.59 7.46 -10.47
CA TRP A 268 4.53 7.38 -11.60
C TRP A 268 3.86 6.81 -12.86
N LEU A 269 3.06 5.76 -12.74
CA LEU A 269 2.31 5.18 -13.87
C LEU A 269 1.26 6.16 -14.43
N GLU A 270 0.56 6.91 -13.58
CA GLU A 270 -0.36 7.97 -13.99
C GLU A 270 0.37 9.12 -14.70
N SER A 271 1.58 9.47 -14.26
CA SER A 271 2.43 10.45 -14.95
C SER A 271 2.81 9.96 -16.35
N ILE A 272 3.18 8.68 -16.50
CA ILE A 272 3.44 8.08 -17.82
C ILE A 272 2.18 8.13 -18.70
N GLU A 273 1.00 7.85 -18.15
CA GLU A 273 -0.27 7.94 -18.89
C GLU A 273 -0.50 9.36 -19.41
N ALA A 274 -0.30 10.38 -18.56
CA ALA A 274 -0.54 11.77 -18.89
C ALA A 274 0.52 12.36 -19.83
N THR A 275 1.79 12.00 -19.63
CA THR A 275 2.94 12.63 -20.30
C THR A 275 3.90 11.62 -20.93
N ALA A 276 3.37 10.58 -21.58
CA ALA A 276 4.14 9.50 -22.19
C ALA A 276 5.32 9.95 -23.09
N HIS A 277 5.25 11.13 -23.71
CA HIS A 277 6.33 11.66 -24.55
C HIS A 277 7.61 12.03 -23.77
N LEU A 278 7.50 12.27 -22.46
CA LEU A 278 8.65 12.54 -21.58
C LEU A 278 9.43 11.28 -21.20
N TYR A 279 8.86 10.09 -21.42
CA TYR A 279 9.47 8.81 -21.06
C TYR A 279 10.12 8.16 -22.29
N PRO A 280 11.46 7.99 -22.33
CA PRO A 280 12.17 7.50 -23.51
C PRO A 280 11.65 6.15 -24.04
N PHE A 281 11.31 5.22 -23.14
CA PHE A 281 10.78 3.88 -23.48
C PHE A 281 9.35 3.89 -24.05
N MET A 282 8.69 5.05 -24.07
CA MET A 282 7.36 5.26 -24.66
C MET A 282 7.41 6.07 -25.96
N GLN A 283 8.58 6.64 -26.31
CA GLN A 283 8.72 7.46 -27.51
C GLN A 283 8.63 6.64 -28.80
N GLY A 284 8.25 7.31 -29.88
CA GLY A 284 8.10 6.66 -31.19
C GLY A 284 6.92 5.70 -31.31
N GLN A 285 6.08 5.54 -30.28
CA GLN A 285 4.92 4.64 -30.31
C GLN A 285 3.60 5.35 -30.58
N THR A 286 2.66 4.63 -31.18
CA THR A 286 1.26 5.06 -31.29
C THR A 286 0.61 5.19 -29.92
N ALA A 287 -0.47 5.97 -29.82
CA ALA A 287 -1.23 6.08 -28.57
C ALA A 287 -1.74 4.72 -28.07
N GLY A 288 -2.19 3.85 -28.99
CA GLY A 288 -2.63 2.49 -28.66
C GLY A 288 -1.51 1.62 -28.08
N GLN A 289 -0.31 1.67 -28.66
CA GLN A 289 0.85 0.94 -28.13
C GLN A 289 1.31 1.51 -26.78
N LYS A 290 1.25 2.83 -26.57
CA LYS A 290 1.56 3.45 -25.28
C LYS A 290 0.61 2.96 -24.17
N ALA A 291 -0.70 3.00 -24.41
CA ALA A 291 -1.68 2.50 -23.45
C ALA A 291 -1.48 1.01 -23.15
N TYR A 292 -1.24 0.19 -24.18
CA TYR A 292 -0.97 -1.24 -24.02
C TYR A 292 0.30 -1.48 -23.18
N ARG A 293 1.43 -0.85 -23.54
CA ARG A 293 2.71 -0.95 -22.82
C ARG A 293 2.58 -0.54 -21.35
N LEU A 294 1.82 0.50 -21.06
CA LEU A 294 1.58 0.94 -19.69
C LEU A 294 0.78 -0.10 -18.88
N GLY A 295 -0.27 -0.68 -19.46
CA GLY A 295 -1.02 -1.77 -18.85
C GLY A 295 -0.15 -3.01 -18.58
N GLN A 296 0.77 -3.33 -19.51
CA GLN A 296 1.75 -4.41 -19.34
C GLN A 296 2.76 -4.09 -18.24
N LEU A 297 3.28 -2.87 -18.17
CA LEU A 297 4.20 -2.42 -17.12
C LEU A 297 3.55 -2.53 -15.73
N LEU A 298 2.33 -2.03 -15.58
CA LEU A 298 1.55 -2.17 -14.35
C LEU A 298 1.44 -3.64 -13.93
N GLY A 299 1.02 -4.51 -14.85
CA GLY A 299 0.91 -5.95 -14.59
C GLY A 299 2.24 -6.58 -14.20
N LYS A 300 3.33 -6.17 -14.86
CA LYS A 300 4.67 -6.70 -14.61
C LYS A 300 5.17 -6.31 -13.22
N ILE A 301 4.93 -5.07 -12.76
CA ILE A 301 5.34 -4.63 -11.42
C ILE A 301 4.64 -5.47 -10.34
N ILE A 302 3.33 -5.73 -10.49
CA ILE A 302 2.61 -6.57 -9.54
C ILE A 302 3.14 -8.01 -9.54
N GLN A 303 3.45 -8.58 -10.72
CA GLN A 303 4.05 -9.91 -10.83
C GLN A 303 5.45 -9.97 -10.18
N ILE A 304 6.27 -8.92 -10.34
CA ILE A 304 7.57 -8.83 -9.67
C ILE A 304 7.35 -8.82 -8.15
N HIS A 305 6.42 -7.99 -7.65
CA HIS A 305 6.10 -7.96 -6.22
C HIS A 305 5.69 -9.34 -5.70
N GLU A 306 4.73 -9.99 -6.36
CA GLU A 306 4.26 -11.34 -6.04
C GLU A 306 5.41 -12.34 -5.95
N MET A 307 6.24 -12.38 -7.00
CA MET A 307 7.32 -13.35 -7.13
C MET A 307 8.35 -13.20 -6.00
N TYR A 308 8.75 -11.97 -5.69
CA TYR A 308 9.71 -11.73 -4.61
C TYR A 308 9.09 -11.93 -3.22
N ALA A 309 7.84 -11.51 -2.99
CA ALA A 309 7.14 -11.74 -1.74
C ALA A 309 6.96 -13.25 -1.47
N ARG A 310 6.68 -14.02 -2.52
CA ARG A 310 6.61 -15.48 -2.48
C ARG A 310 7.94 -16.12 -2.14
N VAL A 311 9.04 -15.68 -2.75
CA VAL A 311 10.40 -16.15 -2.40
C VAL A 311 10.74 -15.79 -0.95
N ALA A 312 10.39 -14.59 -0.49
CA ALA A 312 10.61 -14.16 0.89
C ALA A 312 9.82 -15.02 1.89
N LEU A 313 8.55 -15.32 1.60
CA LEU A 313 7.72 -16.21 2.42
C LEU A 313 8.29 -17.64 2.46
N ALA A 314 8.65 -18.19 1.30
CA ALA A 314 9.28 -19.51 1.24
C ALA A 314 10.59 -19.54 2.05
N SER A 315 11.39 -18.47 2.03
CA SER A 315 12.63 -18.37 2.81
C SER A 315 12.43 -18.50 4.33
N GLN A 316 11.23 -18.22 4.83
CA GLN A 316 10.89 -18.35 6.25
C GLN A 316 10.48 -19.79 6.61
N HIS A 317 10.09 -20.60 5.63
CA HIS A 317 9.65 -21.98 5.84
C HIS A 317 10.85 -22.91 6.11
N PRO A 318 10.79 -23.80 7.12
CA PRO A 318 11.91 -24.69 7.49
C PRO A 318 12.48 -25.49 6.33
N THR A 319 11.63 -25.97 5.41
CA THR A 319 12.04 -26.74 4.22
C THR A 319 12.96 -25.98 3.27
N TYR A 320 12.79 -24.66 3.13
CA TYR A 320 13.49 -23.86 2.12
C TYR A 320 14.58 -22.96 2.72
N ARG A 321 14.51 -22.67 4.02
CA ARG A 321 15.43 -21.76 4.72
C ARG A 321 16.91 -22.10 4.47
N GLU A 322 17.32 -23.34 4.74
CA GLU A 322 18.72 -23.76 4.53
C GLU A 322 19.07 -23.88 3.04
N PRO A 323 18.25 -24.53 2.17
CA PRO A 323 18.53 -24.58 0.74
C PRO A 323 18.70 -23.21 0.06
N PHE A 324 18.07 -22.15 0.57
CA PHE A 324 18.09 -20.82 -0.05
C PHE A 324 19.28 -19.95 0.33
N LYS A 325 19.98 -20.25 1.43
CA LYS A 325 20.92 -19.34 2.12
C LYS A 325 22.02 -18.76 1.22
N ALA A 326 22.50 -19.52 0.23
CA ALA A 326 23.55 -19.10 -0.70
C ALA A 326 23.08 -19.02 -2.16
N LYS A 327 21.76 -19.03 -2.39
CA LYS A 327 21.17 -19.04 -3.73
C LYS A 327 20.67 -17.67 -4.13
N ASN A 328 20.82 -17.32 -5.40
CA ASN A 328 20.15 -16.15 -5.97
C ASN A 328 18.66 -16.44 -6.22
N THR A 329 17.90 -15.40 -6.53
CA THR A 329 16.45 -15.47 -6.73
C THR A 329 16.08 -16.44 -7.86
N ARG A 330 16.84 -16.48 -8.97
CA ARG A 330 16.59 -17.41 -10.07
C ARG A 330 16.71 -18.86 -9.63
N GLU A 331 17.74 -19.19 -8.85
CA GLU A 331 17.95 -20.52 -8.31
C GLU A 331 16.88 -20.91 -7.28
N ARG A 332 16.47 -19.96 -6.42
CA ARG A 332 15.38 -20.18 -5.46
C ARG A 332 14.06 -20.48 -6.18
N LEU A 333 13.74 -19.70 -7.21
CA LEU A 333 12.56 -19.92 -8.05
C LEU A 333 12.59 -21.28 -8.75
N ALA A 334 13.75 -21.74 -9.22
CA ALA A 334 13.88 -23.07 -9.84
C ALA A 334 13.57 -24.20 -8.84
N ILE A 335 14.01 -24.07 -7.58
CA ILE A 335 13.68 -25.02 -6.51
C ILE A 335 12.18 -25.00 -6.22
N MET A 336 11.62 -23.81 -6.02
CA MET A 336 10.19 -23.63 -5.77
C MET A 336 9.32 -24.18 -6.89
N ALA A 337 9.75 -24.01 -8.15
CA ALA A 337 9.04 -24.55 -9.31
C ALA A 337 9.06 -26.08 -9.32
N LYS A 338 10.20 -26.71 -8.98
CA LYS A 338 10.31 -28.18 -8.86
C LYS A 338 9.35 -28.73 -7.80
N ASP A 339 9.20 -28.00 -6.70
CA ASP A 339 8.36 -28.40 -5.57
C ASP A 339 6.90 -27.93 -5.70
N HIS A 340 6.54 -27.29 -6.83
CA HIS A 340 5.20 -26.74 -7.08
C HIS A 340 4.73 -25.77 -5.98
N TYR A 341 5.65 -24.97 -5.44
CA TYR A 341 5.33 -24.01 -4.38
C TYR A 341 4.24 -23.01 -4.87
N PRO A 342 3.16 -22.82 -4.11
CA PRO A 342 1.98 -22.10 -4.58
C PRO A 342 2.29 -20.62 -4.85
N VAL A 343 1.65 -20.06 -5.88
CA VAL A 343 1.61 -18.60 -6.12
C VAL A 343 0.84 -17.91 -4.99
N LEU A 344 1.18 -16.65 -4.70
CA LEU A 344 0.34 -15.87 -3.80
C LEU A 344 -0.98 -15.51 -4.50
N ALA A 345 -2.05 -15.44 -3.72
CA ALA A 345 -3.34 -15.00 -4.23
C ALA A 345 -3.22 -13.53 -4.69
N MET A 346 -3.69 -13.25 -5.91
CA MET A 346 -3.70 -11.90 -6.47
C MET A 346 -4.89 -11.10 -5.93
N THR A 347 -4.81 -10.71 -4.66
CA THR A 347 -5.86 -9.95 -3.98
C THR A 347 -5.77 -8.44 -4.28
N PRO A 348 -6.85 -7.67 -4.11
CA PRO A 348 -6.81 -6.20 -4.18
C PRO A 348 -5.74 -5.59 -3.29
N GLU A 349 -5.54 -6.12 -2.10
CA GLU A 349 -4.56 -5.66 -1.11
C GLU A 349 -3.13 -5.85 -1.62
N LEU A 350 -2.82 -6.99 -2.25
CA LEU A 350 -1.50 -7.22 -2.85
C LEU A 350 -1.24 -6.26 -4.01
N MET A 351 -2.25 -6.02 -4.85
CA MET A 351 -2.14 -5.06 -5.95
C MET A 351 -1.93 -3.63 -5.44
N LEU A 352 -2.68 -3.22 -4.42
CA LEU A 352 -2.53 -1.92 -3.77
C LEU A 352 -1.17 -1.81 -3.08
N ALA A 353 -0.70 -2.85 -2.38
CA ALA A 353 0.64 -2.91 -1.78
C ALA A 353 1.74 -2.60 -2.79
N ALA A 354 1.74 -3.30 -3.93
CA ALA A 354 2.73 -3.10 -4.97
C ALA A 354 2.69 -1.68 -5.57
N LEU A 355 1.49 -1.14 -5.81
CA LEU A 355 1.31 0.10 -6.55
C LEU A 355 1.29 1.36 -5.68
N LEU A 356 0.97 1.24 -4.39
CA LEU A 356 1.08 2.32 -3.41
C LEU A 356 2.41 2.30 -2.66
N CYS A 357 3.31 1.35 -2.96
CA CYS A 357 4.69 1.41 -2.53
C CYS A 357 5.30 2.78 -2.91
N PRO A 358 6.02 3.44 -2.00
CA PRO A 358 6.71 4.68 -2.33
C PRO A 358 7.62 4.48 -3.53
N PHE A 359 7.53 5.36 -4.53
CA PHE A 359 8.33 5.21 -5.75
C PHE A 359 9.84 5.21 -5.45
N PRO A 360 10.38 6.08 -4.56
CA PRO A 360 11.79 6.01 -4.18
C PRO A 360 12.20 4.65 -3.62
N THR A 361 11.37 4.05 -2.76
CA THR A 361 11.60 2.72 -2.19
C THR A 361 11.61 1.63 -3.26
N PHE A 362 10.69 1.71 -4.23
CA PHE A 362 10.67 0.80 -5.37
C PHE A 362 11.93 0.92 -6.23
N VAL A 363 12.35 2.15 -6.55
CA VAL A 363 13.55 2.43 -7.34
C VAL A 363 14.81 1.91 -6.65
N GLU A 364 14.99 2.25 -5.37
CA GLU A 364 16.12 1.78 -4.56
C GLU A 364 16.18 0.24 -4.53
N TRP A 365 15.01 -0.40 -4.38
CA TRP A 365 14.90 -1.84 -4.40
C TRP A 365 15.30 -2.45 -5.76
N VAL A 366 14.82 -1.89 -6.88
CA VAL A 366 15.21 -2.35 -8.23
C VAL A 366 16.71 -2.20 -8.41
N GLN A 367 17.27 -1.03 -8.10
CA GLN A 367 18.69 -0.74 -8.26
C GLN A 367 19.56 -1.69 -7.44
N GLY A 368 19.21 -1.94 -6.16
CA GLY A 368 19.95 -2.87 -5.31
C GLY A 368 19.93 -4.32 -5.84
N ARG A 369 18.81 -4.76 -6.41
CA ARG A 369 18.71 -6.10 -7.04
C ARG A 369 19.49 -6.18 -8.35
N VAL A 370 19.51 -5.11 -9.15
CA VAL A 370 20.29 -5.07 -10.39
C VAL A 370 21.79 -5.07 -10.08
N GLU A 371 22.22 -4.28 -9.10
CA GLU A 371 23.62 -4.20 -8.65
C GLU A 371 24.15 -5.56 -8.16
N THR A 372 23.31 -6.31 -7.45
CA THR A 372 23.63 -7.67 -6.96
C THR A 372 23.41 -8.77 -7.99
N GLN A 373 23.05 -8.42 -9.24
CA GLN A 373 22.69 -9.37 -10.31
C GLN A 373 21.56 -10.34 -9.92
N ASP A 374 20.74 -9.96 -8.95
CA ASP A 374 19.65 -10.75 -8.38
C ASP A 374 18.26 -10.31 -8.88
N PHE A 375 18.22 -9.31 -9.78
CA PHE A 375 16.98 -8.85 -10.40
C PHE A 375 16.49 -9.84 -11.46
N VAL A 376 15.28 -10.38 -11.25
CA VAL A 376 14.62 -11.35 -12.12
C VAL A 376 13.29 -10.78 -12.59
N LEU A 377 13.05 -10.84 -13.90
CA LEU A 377 11.74 -10.55 -14.47
C LEU A 377 10.93 -11.85 -14.55
N PRO A 378 9.70 -11.89 -14.02
CA PRO A 378 8.85 -13.08 -14.11
C PRO A 378 8.45 -13.32 -15.58
N PRO A 379 8.40 -14.59 -16.01
CA PRO A 379 7.86 -14.94 -17.32
C PRO A 379 6.39 -14.55 -17.39
N ASP A 380 5.89 -14.23 -18.57
CA ASP A 380 4.45 -14.02 -18.75
C ASP A 380 3.69 -15.34 -18.54
N SER A 381 2.45 -15.25 -18.06
CA SER A 381 1.55 -16.38 -18.00
C SER A 381 1.39 -16.98 -19.40
N LYS A 382 1.63 -18.28 -19.56
CA LYS A 382 1.32 -18.99 -20.80
C LYS A 382 -0.17 -18.77 -21.10
N ARG A 383 -0.46 -18.23 -22.29
CA ARG A 383 -1.84 -18.02 -22.78
C ARG A 383 -2.53 -19.33 -23.05
#